data_AF-A0A3M1MVM7-F1
#
_entry.id   AF-A0A3M1MVM7-F1
#
_cell.length_a   1.000
_cell.length_b   1.000
_cell.length_c   1.000
_cell.angle_alpha   90.00
_cell.angle_beta   90.00
_cell.angle_gamma   90.00
#
_symmetry.space_group_name_H-M   'P 1'
#
loop_
_entity.id
_entity.type
_entity.pdbx_description
1 polymer ?
#
loop_
_entity_poly.entity_id
_entity_poly.type
_entity_poly.pdbx_seq_one_letter_code
_entity_poly.pdbx_strand_id
1 'polypeptide(L)'
;MTKKSDAVDYTASRRLLWWRGALLVLIWAAALTFASRRGWRLWMLPASDAPPPQVLPDVAVWFTDPRRARQTGFQGGPASEVIVAIESARLSLDLAVYSLDLWPLRNALLAAHQRGVRVRLVTEAD
;
A
#
# COMPACT_ATOMS: atom_id res chain seq x y z
N MET A 1 94.15 11.24 8.14
CA MET A 1 93.73 9.85 8.41
C MET A 1 92.35 9.90 9.09
N THR A 2 91.29 10.25 8.36
CA THR A 2 90.29 9.33 7.77
C THR A 2 89.53 8.48 8.79
N LYS A 3 88.32 8.92 9.19
CA LYS A 3 87.13 8.06 9.12
C LYS A 3 85.85 8.87 9.24
N LYS A 4 85.20 9.05 8.08
CA LYS A 4 83.78 9.35 7.93
C LYS A 4 83.05 8.00 7.97
N SER A 5 82.05 7.84 8.82
CA SER A 5 81.12 6.71 8.79
C SER A 5 79.83 7.08 9.53
N ASP A 6 78.93 7.68 8.77
CA ASP A 6 77.49 7.40 8.67
C ASP A 6 76.83 6.68 9.85
N ALA A 7 76.13 7.43 10.69
CA ALA A 7 75.07 6.90 11.54
C ALA A 7 73.73 7.17 10.86
N VAL A 8 73.04 6.08 10.52
CA VAL A 8 71.76 6.03 9.81
C VAL A 8 70.66 6.71 10.63
N ASP A 9 69.97 7.66 10.01
CA ASP A 9 68.92 8.47 10.60
C ASP A 9 67.57 7.70 10.61
N TYR A 10 67.28 6.97 11.69
CA TYR A 10 66.05 6.16 11.84
C TYR A 10 64.82 6.97 12.26
N THR A 11 64.89 8.30 12.26
CA THR A 11 63.83 9.17 12.79
C THR A 11 62.76 9.54 11.76
N ALA A 12 63.01 9.29 10.47
CA ALA A 12 62.19 9.79 9.37
C ALA A 12 60.92 8.95 9.07
N SER A 13 60.73 7.77 9.66
CA SER A 13 59.68 6.83 9.25
C SER A 13 58.46 6.73 10.19
N ARG A 14 58.42 7.44 11.33
CA ARG A 14 57.27 7.42 12.26
C ARG A 14 56.19 8.46 11.97
N ARG A 15 56.51 9.54 11.24
CA ARG A 15 55.56 10.61 10.90
C ARG A 15 54.66 10.28 9.70
N LEU A 16 55.15 9.44 8.77
CA LEU A 16 54.44 9.10 7.54
C LEU A 16 53.32 8.06 7.76
N LEU A 17 53.43 7.23 8.79
CA LEU A 17 52.43 6.21 9.13
C LEU A 17 51.18 6.84 9.82
N TRP A 18 51.38 7.91 10.60
CA TRP A 18 50.30 8.65 11.26
C TRP A 18 49.37 9.36 10.26
N TRP A 19 49.94 9.88 9.16
CA TRP A 19 49.15 10.56 8.12
C TRP A 19 48.28 9.60 7.31
N ARG A 20 48.73 8.36 7.07
CA ARG A 20 47.94 7.34 6.36
C ARG A 20 46.74 6.87 7.17
N GLY A 21 46.88 6.76 8.50
CA GLY A 21 45.78 6.44 9.40
C GLY A 21 44.73 7.56 9.48
N ALA A 22 45.18 8.82 9.59
CA ALA A 22 44.29 9.98 9.62
C ALA A 22 43.47 10.13 8.32
N LEU A 23 44.07 9.80 7.16
CA LEU A 23 43.39 9.87 5.87
C LEU A 23 42.30 8.78 5.73
N LEU A 24 42.55 7.57 6.23
CA LEU A 24 41.55 6.50 6.27
C LEU A 24 40.37 6.85 7.20
N VAL A 25 40.63 7.43 8.36
CA VAL A 25 39.58 7.87 9.29
C VAL A 25 38.74 8.99 8.69
N LEU A 26 39.35 9.94 7.97
CA LEU A 26 38.61 11.00 7.27
C LEU A 26 37.77 10.45 6.11
N ILE A 27 38.26 9.46 5.36
CA ILE A 27 37.49 8.78 4.31
C ILE A 27 36.29 8.03 4.92
N TRP A 28 36.48 7.33 6.04
CA TRP A 28 35.39 6.65 6.76
C TRP A 28 34.38 7.64 7.36
N ALA A 29 34.83 8.76 7.93
CA ALA A 29 33.95 9.80 8.46
C ALA A 29 33.16 10.53 7.36
N ALA A 30 33.77 10.75 6.19
CA ALA A 30 33.11 11.30 5.01
C ALA A 30 32.08 10.31 4.42
N ALA A 31 32.40 9.02 4.37
CA ALA A 31 31.47 7.98 3.92
C ALA A 31 30.26 7.83 4.87
N LEU A 32 30.49 7.92 6.19
CA LEU A 32 29.43 7.82 7.20
C LEU A 32 28.50 9.05 7.18
N THR A 33 29.05 10.24 6.96
CA THR A 33 28.26 11.47 6.79
C THR A 33 27.52 11.52 5.44
N PHE A 34 28.09 10.95 4.38
CA PHE A 34 27.43 10.82 3.08
C PHE A 34 26.25 9.84 3.10
N ALA A 35 26.40 8.70 3.80
CA ALA A 35 25.32 7.75 4.02
C ALA A 35 24.15 8.34 4.83
N SER A 36 24.43 9.37 5.64
CA SER A 36 23.41 10.05 6.46
C SER A 36 22.67 11.16 5.71
N ARG A 37 23.30 11.80 4.70
CA ARG A 37 22.70 12.89 3.90
C ARG A 37 22.03 12.42 2.61
N ARG A 38 22.47 11.29 2.03
CA ARG A 38 21.83 10.66 0.87
C ARG A 38 20.85 9.56 1.31
N GLY A 39 19.73 10.01 1.86
CA GLY A 39 18.44 9.32 1.77
C GLY A 39 18.42 7.82 2.07
N TRP A 40 18.38 7.47 3.35
CA TRP A 40 17.77 6.22 3.83
C TRP A 40 16.25 6.13 3.56
N ARG A 41 15.72 6.89 2.60
CA ARG A 41 14.32 6.85 2.17
C ARG A 41 13.98 5.62 1.32
N LEU A 42 14.96 4.80 0.95
CA LEU A 42 14.76 3.61 0.12
C LEU A 42 14.31 2.35 0.88
N TRP A 43 14.25 2.39 2.21
CA TRP A 43 13.82 1.24 3.04
C TRP A 43 12.46 1.44 3.72
N MET A 44 11.78 2.55 3.45
CA MET A 44 10.41 2.83 3.91
C MET A 44 9.50 3.07 2.70
N LEU A 45 9.48 2.14 1.75
CA LEU A 45 8.31 2.00 0.91
C LEU A 45 7.27 1.28 1.78
N PRO A 46 6.09 1.86 2.07
CA PRO A 46 5.00 1.01 2.52
C PRO A 46 4.87 -0.10 1.48
N ALA A 47 4.76 -1.35 1.91
CA ALA A 47 4.34 -2.42 1.03
C ALA A 47 2.97 -1.99 0.47
N SER A 48 2.99 -1.35 -0.70
CA SER A 48 1.78 -0.94 -1.39
C SER A 48 1.21 -2.19 -2.02
N ASP A 49 0.59 -3.04 -1.18
CA ASP A 49 -0.30 -4.10 -1.65
C ASP A 49 -1.55 -3.51 -2.33
N ALA A 50 -1.74 -2.19 -2.23
CA ALA A 50 -2.74 -1.48 -3.01
C ALA A 50 -2.23 -1.32 -4.46
N PRO A 51 -2.94 -1.87 -5.47
CA PRO A 51 -2.67 -1.52 -6.85
C PRO A 51 -2.77 0.00 -7.02
N PRO A 52 -1.97 0.61 -7.92
CA PRO A 52 -2.13 2.03 -8.22
C PRO A 52 -3.59 2.31 -8.58
N PRO A 53 -4.16 3.46 -8.17
CA PRO A 53 -5.56 3.77 -8.45
C PRO A 53 -5.80 3.68 -9.95
N GLN A 54 -6.53 2.64 -10.35
CA GLN A 54 -6.93 2.46 -11.74
C GLN A 54 -8.04 3.46 -12.01
N VAL A 55 -7.73 4.55 -12.71
CA VAL A 55 -8.74 5.51 -13.17
C VAL A 55 -9.45 4.88 -14.37
N LEU A 56 -10.44 4.03 -14.10
CA LEU A 56 -11.48 3.69 -15.06
C LEU A 56 -12.52 4.82 -14.94
N PRO A 57 -12.65 5.73 -15.92
CA PRO A 57 -13.43 6.96 -15.74
C PRO A 57 -14.90 6.76 -15.38
N ASP A 58 -15.47 5.57 -15.63
CA ASP A 58 -16.87 5.21 -15.34
C ASP A 58 -17.04 3.92 -14.52
N VAL A 59 -15.97 3.28 -14.05
CA VAL A 59 -16.07 1.99 -13.33
C VAL A 59 -15.52 2.15 -11.93
N ALA A 60 -16.43 2.08 -10.95
CA ALA A 60 -16.08 1.96 -9.55
C ALA A 60 -15.98 0.47 -9.17
N VAL A 61 -14.97 0.14 -8.38
CA VAL A 61 -14.71 -1.23 -7.90
C VAL A 61 -14.83 -1.24 -6.39
N TRP A 62 -15.68 -2.13 -5.88
CA TRP A 62 -15.88 -2.35 -4.45
C TRP A 62 -15.45 -3.75 -4.06
N PHE A 63 -14.80 -3.87 -2.89
CA PHE A 63 -14.36 -5.13 -2.33
C PHE A 63 -15.05 -5.40 -1.01
N THR A 64 -15.35 -6.67 -0.73
CA THR A 64 -15.75 -7.09 0.60
C THR A 64 -14.55 -7.05 1.54
N ASP A 65 -14.74 -6.54 2.77
CA ASP A 65 -13.74 -6.59 3.82
C ASP A 65 -13.92 -7.88 4.66
N PRO A 66 -13.06 -8.90 4.51
CA PRO A 66 -13.19 -10.15 5.25
C PRO A 66 -13.00 -9.97 6.76
N ARG A 67 -12.33 -8.89 7.19
CA ARG A 67 -12.12 -8.59 8.62
C ARG A 67 -13.39 -8.02 9.26
N ARG A 68 -14.23 -7.37 8.45
CA ARG A 68 -15.54 -6.82 8.86
C ARG A 68 -16.73 -7.69 8.49
N ALA A 69 -16.55 -8.76 7.71
CA ALA A 69 -17.61 -9.67 7.29
C ALA A 69 -18.42 -10.30 8.45
N ARG A 70 -17.88 -10.29 9.68
CA ARG A 70 -18.56 -10.77 10.89
C ARG A 70 -19.42 -9.71 11.58
N GLN A 71 -19.33 -8.44 11.17
CA GLN A 71 -20.15 -7.37 11.73
C GLN A 71 -21.57 -7.45 11.18
N THR A 72 -22.55 -7.40 12.07
CA THR A 72 -23.97 -7.36 11.71
C THR A 72 -24.27 -6.01 11.08
N GLY A 73 -24.27 -5.95 9.75
CA GLY A 73 -24.54 -4.73 8.99
C GLY A 73 -23.55 -4.59 7.83
N PHE A 74 -24.07 -4.61 6.61
CA PHE A 74 -23.31 -4.52 5.36
C PHE A 74 -22.74 -3.11 5.12
N GLN A 75 -22.11 -2.48 6.12
CA GLN A 75 -21.64 -1.11 6.01
C GLN A 75 -20.38 -1.03 5.15
N GLY A 76 -20.46 -0.27 4.05
CA GLY A 76 -19.31 0.13 3.24
C GLY A 76 -18.73 -0.97 2.35
N GLY A 77 -19.58 -1.84 1.81
CA GLY A 77 -19.17 -2.92 0.90
C GLY A 77 -20.06 -3.03 -0.35
N PRO A 78 -19.80 -4.00 -1.23
CA PRO A 78 -20.55 -4.15 -2.49
C PRO A 78 -22.08 -4.25 -2.26
N ALA A 79 -22.49 -4.92 -1.19
CA ALA A 79 -23.91 -5.07 -0.85
C ALA A 79 -24.60 -3.73 -0.51
N SER A 80 -23.93 -2.79 0.17
CA SER A 80 -24.55 -1.48 0.44
C SER A 80 -24.75 -0.66 -0.82
N GLU A 81 -23.80 -0.72 -1.75
CA GLU A 81 -23.90 0.01 -3.02
C GLU A 81 -25.03 -0.54 -3.91
N VAL A 82 -25.20 -1.87 -3.94
CA VAL A 82 -26.33 -2.50 -4.62
C VAL A 82 -27.66 -2.06 -4.00
N ILE A 83 -27.74 -1.95 -2.66
CA ILE A 83 -28.95 -1.45 -1.98
C ILE A 83 -29.24 0.00 -2.37
N VAL A 84 -28.22 0.88 -2.34
CA VAL A 84 -28.36 2.29 -2.77
C VAL A 84 -28.86 2.37 -4.22
N ALA A 85 -28.34 1.53 -5.11
CA ALA A 85 -28.80 1.47 -6.49
C ALA A 85 -30.29 1.08 -6.58
N ILE A 86 -30.73 0.08 -5.83
CA ILE A 86 -32.14 -0.35 -5.76
C ILE A 86 -33.04 0.76 -5.20
N GLU A 87 -32.58 1.46 -4.16
CA GLU A 87 -33.33 2.56 -3.55
C GLU A 87 -33.50 3.74 -4.51
N SER A 88 -32.51 3.99 -5.36
CA SER A 88 -32.54 5.05 -6.37
C SER A 88 -33.42 4.73 -7.60
N ALA A 89 -33.78 3.46 -7.81
CA ALA A 89 -34.54 3.02 -8.97
C ALA A 89 -35.97 3.61 -8.97
N ARG A 90 -36.44 4.04 -10.16
CA ARG A 90 -37.73 4.74 -10.33
C ARG A 90 -38.75 4.03 -11.21
N LEU A 91 -38.30 3.33 -12.25
CA LEU A 91 -39.19 2.77 -13.28
C LEU A 91 -39.21 1.25 -13.26
N SER A 92 -38.03 0.64 -13.35
CA SER A 92 -37.87 -0.81 -13.38
C SER A 92 -36.56 -1.24 -12.74
N LEU A 93 -36.53 -2.50 -12.30
CA LEU A 93 -35.39 -3.18 -11.73
C LEU A 93 -35.37 -4.61 -12.27
N ASP A 94 -34.34 -4.92 -13.05
CA ASP A 94 -34.13 -6.24 -13.63
C ASP A 94 -32.89 -6.87 -12.99
N LEU A 95 -33.05 -8.04 -12.38
CA LEU A 95 -32.01 -8.69 -11.57
C LEU A 95 -31.86 -10.15 -11.96
N ALA A 96 -30.62 -10.62 -12.02
CA ALA A 96 -30.26 -12.02 -12.07
C ALA A 96 -29.40 -12.31 -10.85
N VAL A 97 -29.87 -13.20 -9.97
CA VAL A 97 -29.22 -13.49 -8.70
C VAL A 97 -29.20 -15.00 -8.51
N TYR A 98 -28.10 -15.56 -8.02
CA TYR A 98 -28.01 -16.99 -7.73
C TYR A 98 -28.79 -17.37 -6.46
N SER A 99 -28.52 -16.69 -5.34
CA SER A 99 -29.24 -16.85 -4.07
C SER A 99 -29.57 -15.50 -3.43
N LEU A 100 -30.77 -15.38 -2.85
CA LEU A 100 -31.29 -14.16 -2.22
C LEU A 100 -31.43 -14.32 -0.70
N ASP A 101 -30.31 -14.48 -0.01
CA ASP A 101 -30.29 -14.72 1.45
C ASP A 101 -30.09 -13.43 2.29
N LEU A 102 -29.84 -12.31 1.63
CA LEU A 102 -29.58 -11.04 2.31
C LEU A 102 -30.88 -10.33 2.67
N TRP A 103 -31.26 -10.39 3.96
CA TRP A 103 -32.44 -9.70 4.50
C TRP A 103 -32.52 -8.21 4.10
N PRO A 104 -31.43 -7.41 4.19
CA PRO A 104 -31.49 -6.01 3.77
C PRO A 104 -31.79 -5.84 2.28
N LEU A 105 -31.23 -6.71 1.44
CA LEU A 105 -31.45 -6.67 0.00
C LEU A 105 -32.90 -7.00 -0.33
N ARG A 106 -33.46 -8.06 0.27
CA ARG A 106 -34.86 -8.42 0.11
C ARG A 106 -35.80 -7.29 0.55
N ASN A 107 -35.52 -6.64 1.68
CA ASN A 107 -36.32 -5.52 2.16
C ASN A 107 -36.25 -4.32 1.20
N ALA A 108 -35.08 -4.03 0.62
CA ALA A 108 -34.92 -2.98 -0.38
C ALA A 108 -35.75 -3.26 -1.66
N LEU A 109 -35.77 -4.53 -2.12
CA LEU A 109 -36.59 -4.95 -3.25
C LEU A 109 -38.09 -4.81 -2.98
N LEU A 110 -38.54 -5.23 -1.80
CA LEU A 110 -39.93 -5.05 -1.37
C LEU A 110 -40.31 -3.58 -1.33
N ALA A 111 -39.45 -2.73 -0.77
CA ALA A 111 -39.66 -1.29 -0.73
C ALA A 111 -39.72 -0.68 -2.13
N ALA A 112 -38.85 -1.11 -3.06
CA ALA A 112 -38.88 -0.66 -4.45
C ALA A 112 -40.21 -1.03 -5.13
N HIS A 113 -40.66 -2.26 -4.95
CA HIS A 113 -41.94 -2.70 -5.48
C HIS A 113 -43.12 -1.90 -4.90
N GLN A 114 -43.11 -1.63 -3.59
CA GLN A 114 -44.13 -0.80 -2.93
C GLN A 114 -44.13 0.65 -3.43
N ARG A 115 -42.99 1.19 -3.85
CA ARG A 115 -42.90 2.50 -4.53
C ARG A 115 -43.44 2.49 -5.97
N GLY A 116 -43.86 1.33 -6.49
CA GLY A 116 -44.36 1.17 -7.85
C GLY A 116 -43.29 0.83 -8.89
N VAL A 117 -42.05 0.55 -8.47
CA VAL A 117 -40.99 0.10 -9.39
C VAL A 117 -41.32 -1.31 -9.88
N ARG A 118 -41.24 -1.54 -11.20
CA ARG A 118 -41.41 -2.89 -11.78
C ARG A 118 -40.18 -3.74 -11.51
N VAL A 119 -40.30 -4.74 -10.63
CA VAL A 119 -39.19 -5.65 -10.29
C VAL A 119 -39.35 -6.97 -11.05
N ARG A 120 -38.31 -7.38 -11.80
CA ARG A 120 -38.20 -8.69 -12.46
C ARG A 120 -36.92 -9.37 -11.98
N LEU A 121 -37.07 -10.54 -11.34
CA LEU A 121 -35.97 -11.32 -10.80
C LEU A 121 -35.87 -12.66 -11.53
N VAL A 122 -34.67 -13.02 -11.93
CA VAL A 122 -34.29 -14.36 -12.39
C VAL A 122 -33.42 -14.98 -11.30
N THR A 123 -33.81 -16.16 -10.82
CA THR A 123 -33.09 -16.91 -9.80
C THR A 123 -32.87 -18.34 -10.26
N GLU A 124 -31.84 -18.95 -9.70
CA GLU A 124 -31.62 -20.39 -9.72
C GLU A 124 -32.74 -21.09 -8.89
N ALA A 125 -33.11 -22.32 -9.25
CA ALA A 125 -34.32 -23.01 -8.78
C ALA A 125 -34.06 -24.33 -8.00
N ASP A 126 -32.81 -24.71 -7.76
CA ASP A 126 -32.42 -25.98 -7.12
C ASP A 126 -32.41 -25.93 -5.59
#